data_AF-G9NQ66-F1
#
_entry.id   AF-G9NQ66-F1
#
_cell.length_a   1.000
_cell.length_b   1.000
_cell.length_c   1.000
_cell.angle_alpha   90.00
_cell.angle_beta   90.00
_cell.angle_gamma   90.00
#
_symmetry.space_group_name_H-M   'P 1'
#
loop_
_entity.id
_entity.type
_entity.pdbx_description
1 polymer ?
#
loop_
_entity_poly.entity_id
_entity_poly.type
_entity_poly.pdbx_seq_one_letter_code
_entity_poly.pdbx_strand_id
1 'polypeptide(L)' 'MMMDSHYPIIKKFGRKPYKNAIEGRESTAEEVKWLDDVNHAGEASPEVAKLVREDIKAGRWTPLGDHPRDA' A
#
# COMPACT_ATOMS: atom_id res chain seq x y z
N MET A 1 2.89 22.48 -4.60
CA MET A 1 4.12 21.66 -4.75
C MET A 1 3.84 20.29 -4.14
N MET A 2 4.08 19.20 -4.86
CA MET A 2 3.68 17.82 -4.50
C MET A 2 4.42 17.24 -3.28
N MET A 3 5.36 17.99 -2.69
CA MET A 3 6.26 17.50 -1.63
C MET A 3 5.60 17.39 -0.25
N ASP A 4 4.52 18.14 0.02
CA ASP A 4 3.88 18.16 1.33
C ASP A 4 2.69 17.21 1.49
N SER A 5 2.20 16.54 0.43
CA SER A 5 0.99 15.70 0.55
C SER A 5 1.15 14.51 1.50
N HIS A 6 2.39 14.06 1.69
CA HIS A 6 2.70 12.92 2.55
C HIS A 6 2.87 13.28 4.03
N TYR A 7 3.30 14.51 4.34
CA TYR A 7 3.62 14.92 5.70
C TYR A 7 2.37 14.92 6.61
N PRO A 8 1.21 15.50 6.22
CA PRO A 8 -0.01 15.44 7.01
C PRO A 8 -0.48 14.01 7.32
N ILE A 9 -0.30 13.08 6.37
CA ILE A 9 -0.68 11.67 6.53
C ILE A 9 0.18 11.03 7.63
N ILE A 10 1.51 11.18 7.53
CA ILE A 10 2.44 10.63 8.51
C ILE A 10 2.27 11.33 9.87
N LYS A 11 2.06 12.64 9.89
CA LYS A 11 1.82 13.39 11.13
C LYS A 11 0.54 12.91 11.84
N LYS A 12 -0.50 12.56 11.10
CA LYS A 12 -1.77 12.07 11.64
C LYS A 12 -1.69 10.61 12.11
N PHE A 13 -1.18 9.71 11.26
CA PHE A 13 -1.25 8.26 11.50
C PHE A 13 0.07 7.64 12.01
N GLY A 14 1.17 8.40 12.03
CA GLY A 14 2.52 7.90 12.29
C GLY A 14 3.09 7.03 11.17
N ARG A 15 2.29 6.72 10.14
CA ARG A 15 2.61 5.83 9.02
C ARG A 15 1.78 6.22 7.79
N LYS A 16 1.92 5.45 6.70
CA LYS A 16 1.16 5.60 5.46
C LYS A 16 0.09 4.49 5.37
N PRO A 17 -1.18 4.76 5.68
CA PRO A 17 -2.22 3.74 5.75
C PRO A 17 -2.39 2.92 4.46
N TYR A 18 -2.29 3.56 3.29
CA TYR A 18 -2.38 2.91 1.97
C TYR A 18 -1.28 1.87 1.69
N LYS A 19 -0.24 1.77 2.56
CA LYS A 19 0.78 0.72 2.50
C LYS A 19 0.48 -0.46 3.42
N ASN A 20 -0.56 -0.41 4.25
CA ASN A 20 -0.85 -1.42 5.27
C ASN A 20 -1.01 -2.82 4.67
N ALA A 21 -1.74 -2.94 3.56
CA ALA A 21 -1.90 -4.20 2.86
C ALA A 21 -0.56 -4.75 2.36
N ILE A 22 0.32 -3.94 1.78
CA ILE A 22 1.65 -4.42 1.34
C ILE A 22 2.50 -4.85 2.54
N GLU A 23 2.54 -4.04 3.59
CA GLU A 23 3.39 -4.24 4.77
C GLU A 23 2.83 -5.28 5.76
N GLY A 24 1.66 -5.85 5.49
CA GLY A 24 1.06 -6.88 6.35
C GLY A 24 0.50 -6.34 7.67
N ARG A 25 0.13 -5.06 7.70
CA ARG A 25 -0.46 -4.40 8.88
C ARG A 25 -1.98 -4.39 8.80
N GLU A 26 -2.63 -4.53 9.94
CA GLU A 26 -4.05 -4.23 10.07
C GLU A 26 -4.26 -2.72 10.13
N SER A 27 -5.27 -2.25 9.39
CA SER A 27 -5.71 -0.87 9.42
C SER A 27 -6.61 -0.62 10.63
N THR A 28 -6.44 0.52 11.28
CA THR A 28 -7.40 0.97 12.30
C THR A 28 -8.70 1.45 11.64
N ALA A 29 -9.78 1.57 12.41
CA ALA A 29 -11.05 2.10 11.90
C ALA A 29 -10.91 3.53 11.33
N GLU A 30 -10.05 4.35 11.93
CA GLU A 30 -9.78 5.72 11.43
C GLU A 30 -9.00 5.70 10.11
N GLU A 31 -8.04 4.78 9.97
CA GLU A 31 -7.29 4.59 8.73
C GLU A 31 -8.19 4.09 7.60
N VAL A 32 -9.10 3.16 7.87
CA VAL A 32 -10.10 2.67 6.90
C VAL A 32 -10.97 3.82 6.41
N LYS A 33 -11.56 4.59 7.34
CA LYS A 33 -12.39 5.74 6.97
C LYS A 33 -11.62 6.75 6.13
N TRP A 34 -10.37 7.04 6.50
CA TRP A 34 -9.55 7.98 5.74
C TRP A 34 -9.24 7.48 4.33
N LEU A 35 -9.01 6.17 4.15
CA LEU A 35 -8.83 5.56 2.84
C LEU A 35 -10.08 5.72 1.98
N ASP A 36 -11.27 5.49 2.54
CA ASP A 36 -12.55 5.73 1.86
C ASP A 36 -12.68 7.21 1.44
N ASP A 37 -12.39 8.15 2.34
CA ASP A 37 -12.48 9.61 2.10
C ASP A 37 -11.55 10.08 0.96
N VAL A 38 -10.39 9.45 0.80
CA VAL A 38 -9.44 9.76 -0.29
C VAL A 38 -9.59 8.84 -1.51
N ASN A 39 -10.70 8.10 -1.59
CA ASN A 39 -11.01 7.17 -2.66
C ASN A 39 -9.85 6.18 -2.95
N HIS A 40 -9.27 5.64 -1.88
CA HIS A 40 -8.16 4.67 -1.92
C HIS A 40 -6.95 5.15 -2.73
N ALA A 41 -6.72 6.47 -2.82
CA ALA A 41 -5.60 7.03 -3.56
C ALA A 41 -4.25 6.48 -3.07
N GLY A 42 -3.51 5.83 -3.97
CA GLY A 42 -2.21 5.23 -3.69
C GLY A 42 -2.26 3.84 -3.02
N GLU A 43 -3.46 3.31 -2.76
CA GLU A 43 -3.63 1.93 -2.29
C GLU A 43 -3.45 0.95 -3.47
N ALA A 44 -2.72 -0.13 -3.23
CA ALA A 44 -2.61 -1.22 -4.18
C ALA A 44 -3.84 -2.11 -4.07
N SER A 45 -4.25 -2.75 -5.18
CA SER A 45 -5.29 -3.77 -5.11
C SER A 45 -4.89 -4.90 -4.16
N PRO A 46 -5.84 -5.64 -3.55
CA PRO A 46 -5.53 -6.76 -2.66
C PRO A 46 -4.60 -7.80 -3.31
N GLU A 47 -4.77 -8.06 -4.60
CA GLU A 47 -3.95 -8.98 -5.38
C GLU A 47 -2.51 -8.48 -5.48
N VAL A 48 -2.31 -7.22 -5.87
CA VAL A 48 -0.98 -6.61 -5.96
C VAL A 48 -0.31 -6.56 -4.59
N ALA A 49 -1.05 -6.17 -3.55
CA ALA A 49 -0.52 -6.12 -2.19
C ALA A 49 -0.04 -7.49 -1.70
N LYS A 50 -0.78 -8.57 -2.03
CA LYS A 50 -0.37 -9.94 -1.74
C LYS A 50 0.93 -10.31 -2.47
N LEU A 51 1.04 -10.00 -3.75
CA LEU A 51 2.23 -10.31 -4.56
C LEU A 51 3.48 -9.59 -4.03
N VAL A 52 3.38 -8.30 -3.76
CA VAL A 52 4.50 -7.52 -3.20
C VAL A 52 4.92 -8.10 -1.84
N ARG A 53 3.96 -8.54 -1.02
CA ARG A 53 4.27 -9.18 0.27
C ARG A 53 4.99 -10.52 0.10
N GLU A 54 4.61 -11.32 -0.90
CA GLU A 54 5.29 -12.59 -1.24
C GLU A 54 6.73 -12.34 -1.69
N ASP A 55 6.95 -11.34 -2.54
CA ASP A 55 8.28 -10.92 -3.01
C ASP A 55 9.19 -10.45 -1.87
N ILE A 56 8.67 -9.58 -0.98
CA ILE A 56 9.39 -9.11 0.21
C ILE A 56 9.81 -10.31 1.07
N LYS A 57 8.91 -11.28 1.30
CA LYS A 57 9.22 -12.48 2.09
C LYS A 57 10.27 -13.38 1.43
N ALA A 58 10.26 -13.45 0.09
CA ALA A 58 11.20 -14.26 -0.68
C ALA A 58 12.53 -13.55 -0.95
N GLY A 59 12.69 -12.28 -0.57
CA GLY A 59 13.86 -11.47 -0.94
C GLY A 59 13.99 -11.28 -2.46
N ARG A 60 12.87 -11.30 -3.18
CA ARG A 60 12.79 -11.23 -4.63
C ARG A 60 12.25 -9.88 -5.06
N TRP A 61 12.65 -9.43 -6.24
CA TRP A 61 12.02 -8.32 -6.94
C TRP A 61 11.50 -8.83 -8.29
N THR A 62 10.19 -9.05 -8.39
CA THR A 62 9.56 -9.45 -9.66
C THR A 62 9.41 -8.22 -10.56
N PRO A 63 9.92 -8.23 -11.80
CA PRO A 63 9.73 -7.14 -12.76
C PRO A 63 8.25 -6.95 -13.11
N LEU A 64 7.87 -5.72 -13.45
CA LEU A 64 6.54 -5.41 -13.97
C LEU A 64 6.39 -6.04 -15.37
N GLY A 65 5.31 -6.81 -15.58
CA GLY A 65 4.97 -7.41 -16.88
C GLY A 65 5.49 -8.83 -17.13
N ASP A 66 6.31 -9.37 -16.24
CA ASP A 66 6.81 -10.76 -16.28
C ASP A 66 6.17 -11.63 -15.17
N HIS A 67 4.98 -11.24 -14.69
CA HIS A 67 4.35 -12.04 -13.66
C HIS A 67 3.90 -13.38 -14.29
N PRO A 68 4.22 -14.54 -13.71
CA PRO A 68 3.86 -15.86 -14.27
C PRO A 68 2.33 -16.15 -14.28
N ARG A 69 1.51 -15.13 -14.05
CA ARG A 69 0.04 -15.17 -14.12
C ARG A 69 -0.53 -14.19 -15.16
N ASP A 70 0.35 -13.52 -15.91
CA ASP A 70 0.02 -12.71 -17.10
C ASP A 70 0.07 -13.57 -18.38
N ALA A 71 0.35 -14.86 -18.26
CA ALA A 71 0.40 -15.87 -19.32
C ALA A 71 -0.86 -16.74 -19.36
#